data_AF-A0A7K3AE97-F1
#
_entry.id   AF-A0A7K3AE97-F1
#
_cell.length_a   1.000
_cell.length_b   1.000
_cell.length_c   1.000
_cell.angle_alpha   90.00
_cell.angle_beta   90.00
_cell.angle_gamma   90.00
#
_symmetry.space_group_name_H-M   'P 1'
#
loop_
_entity.id
_entity.type
_entity.pdbx_description
1 polymer ?
#
loop_
_entity_poly.entity_id
_entity_poly.type
_entity_poly.pdbx_seq_one_letter_code
_entity_poly.pdbx_strand_id
1 'polypeptide(L)'
;MTIPFEMPDENRELSPYTGYTRAHWEAVADGLLGAAWRWASPEGAFLDLPGRPSGSGVRSDGLEGYARTFLAAGFRVAGADGKDPHGLLERYAGGLTAGTRTPGRDDAESWPLILDHHVQGQPMVESASVALGLKLTRPWLWDRLDGDVQDRAEKWLRGAINHTPAPNNWYLFPFMVASFLEEVGRGDAATTRAMDRALELMETWYRGDGWYADGDGRAFDHYNGWALHLYPMLHAHLSGDTALSARFGPRLREHLEGFSLLFGGDGAPVHFGRSLSYRFAASAAVGVGAVTGHTPLSPGASRRLISGNLRYFLERGAITGDGLLSLGWHGPHEATLQNYSGPASPYWASKGFVALLAPEGDPLWTAPEEPAPSEGPDRVLALPAPGLLVQSTRADGIVRLHNHGSDHVRPHEGEFAAQDDAHYGRQAYSTHTGPTALTNVSDNHLSVEVGGAGSVRRRIHPLGAGHGDGWGWAASWHRPVFTSGPPMVPGLRVESVTVARGARELRVHRVVGAPHGARVSLTGWATEALSSELVGLHGWAERDEVRAPQGTAYEAWVRVPRLSADVEGTAVFVALASLGATEPEVPLVDAVTEVVATEGELKVTWADGFESVVVFGEPLRVQCG
;
A
#
# COMPACT_ATOMS: atom_id res chain seq x y z
N MET A 1 22.46 -5.28 10.15
CA MET A 1 22.98 -3.93 10.47
C MET A 1 22.34 -3.52 11.80
N THR A 2 23.07 -2.79 12.65
CA THR A 2 22.52 -2.29 13.92
C THR A 2 21.80 -0.97 13.71
N ILE A 3 20.65 -0.78 14.35
CA ILE A 3 19.95 0.51 14.40
C ILE A 3 20.89 1.54 15.05
N PRO A 4 21.17 2.70 14.43
CA PRO A 4 22.20 3.64 14.88
C PRO A 4 21.72 4.61 15.97
N PHE A 5 20.67 4.24 16.70
CA PHE A 5 20.16 4.96 17.87
C PHE A 5 19.68 3.95 18.91
N GLU A 6 19.64 4.40 20.17
CA GLU A 6 19.31 3.56 21.32
C GLU A 6 17.84 3.11 21.26
N MET A 7 17.62 1.81 21.49
CA MET A 7 16.30 1.20 21.60
C MET A 7 16.10 0.72 23.04
N PRO A 8 14.90 0.88 23.63
CA PRO A 8 14.59 0.30 24.93
C PRO A 8 14.72 -1.23 24.93
N ASP A 9 14.84 -1.82 26.13
CA ASP A 9 14.75 -3.27 26.28
C ASP A 9 13.35 -3.78 25.90
N GLU A 10 13.31 -4.93 25.23
CA GLU A 10 12.05 -5.59 24.87
C GLU A 10 11.24 -5.96 26.13
N ASN A 11 9.94 -5.67 26.13
CA ASN A 11 9.02 -6.12 27.17
C ASN A 11 8.16 -7.28 26.63
N ARG A 12 8.61 -8.52 26.86
CA ARG A 12 7.93 -9.75 26.40
C ARG A 12 6.76 -10.18 27.29
N GLU A 13 6.59 -9.59 28.47
CA GLU A 13 5.41 -9.83 29.30
C GLU A 13 4.20 -9.07 28.74
N LEU A 14 4.40 -7.78 28.45
CA LEU A 14 3.37 -6.92 27.87
C LEU A 14 3.21 -7.16 26.37
N SER A 15 4.32 -7.30 25.63
CA SER A 15 4.34 -7.50 24.19
C SER A 15 5.00 -8.84 23.84
N PRO A 16 4.34 -9.98 24.09
CA PRO A 16 4.90 -11.31 23.86
C PRO A 16 5.40 -11.54 22.42
N TYR A 17 4.78 -10.94 21.41
CA TYR A 17 5.14 -11.19 20.01
C TYR A 17 6.23 -10.25 19.52
N THR A 18 6.12 -8.96 19.83
CA THR A 18 7.03 -7.94 19.26
C THR A 18 8.05 -7.42 20.26
N GLY A 19 7.84 -7.57 21.56
CA GLY A 19 8.63 -6.91 22.60
C GLY A 19 8.48 -5.39 22.65
N TYR A 20 7.80 -4.78 21.68
CA TYR A 20 7.75 -3.33 21.50
C TYR A 20 6.62 -2.71 22.32
N THR A 21 6.94 -1.59 22.93
CA THR A 21 6.04 -0.77 23.75
C THR A 21 5.95 0.64 23.18
N ARG A 22 5.14 1.51 23.80
CA ARG A 22 5.10 2.94 23.44
C ARG A 22 6.50 3.58 23.43
N ALA A 23 7.36 3.20 24.37
CA ALA A 23 8.74 3.70 24.45
C ALA A 23 9.59 3.35 23.20
N HIS A 24 9.34 2.21 22.57
CA HIS A 24 10.04 1.84 21.32
C HIS A 24 9.60 2.74 20.17
N TRP A 25 8.30 3.05 20.10
CA TRP A 25 7.77 3.98 19.10
C TRP A 25 8.33 5.40 19.29
N GLU A 26 8.42 5.88 20.53
CA GLU A 26 9.04 7.16 20.85
C GLU A 26 10.54 7.17 20.48
N ALA A 27 11.29 6.13 20.83
CA ALA A 27 12.71 6.02 20.51
C ALA A 27 12.96 6.01 18.99
N VAL A 28 12.12 5.31 18.22
CA VAL A 28 12.24 5.28 16.76
C VAL A 28 11.88 6.64 16.15
N ALA A 29 10.83 7.31 16.63
CA ALA A 29 10.50 8.66 16.19
C ALA A 29 11.67 9.62 16.47
N ASP A 30 12.18 9.64 17.70
CA ASP A 30 13.26 10.52 18.15
C ASP A 30 14.56 10.24 17.36
N GLY A 31 14.90 8.96 17.14
CA GLY A 31 16.08 8.54 16.37
C GLY A 31 16.02 8.96 14.91
N LEU A 32 14.88 8.72 14.23
CA LEU A 32 14.68 9.12 12.83
C LEU A 32 14.68 10.64 12.64
N LEU A 33 14.11 11.39 13.59
CA LEU A 33 14.10 12.85 13.59
C LEU A 33 15.51 13.40 13.83
N GLY A 34 16.20 12.91 14.86
CA GLY A 34 17.57 13.30 15.17
C GLY A 34 18.53 13.02 14.02
N ALA A 35 18.32 11.93 13.28
CA ALA A 35 19.06 11.62 12.06
C ALA A 35 18.79 12.60 10.92
N ALA A 36 17.52 12.88 10.62
CA ALA A 36 17.13 13.77 9.53
C ALA A 36 17.61 15.21 9.76
N TRP A 37 17.52 15.71 11.00
CA TRP A 37 17.91 17.09 11.34
C TRP A 37 19.42 17.38 11.21
N ARG A 38 20.28 16.35 11.04
CA ARG A 38 21.69 16.57 10.71
C ARG A 38 21.92 17.08 9.28
N TRP A 39 20.88 17.00 8.44
CA TRP A 39 20.88 17.40 7.04
C TRP A 39 20.09 18.68 6.80
N ALA A 40 19.84 19.46 7.86
CA ALA A 40 19.12 20.71 7.77
C ALA A 40 19.89 21.76 6.97
N SER A 41 19.18 22.58 6.20
CA SER A 41 19.70 23.84 5.65
C SER A 41 20.15 24.78 6.78
N PRO A 42 20.96 25.81 6.50
CA PRO A 42 21.48 26.74 7.52
C PRO A 42 20.44 27.31 8.49
N GLU A 43 19.24 27.64 8.02
CA GLU A 43 18.11 28.12 8.85
C GLU A 43 17.02 27.05 9.06
N GLY A 44 17.22 25.83 8.57
CA GLY A 44 16.36 24.67 8.80
C GLY A 44 15.08 24.63 7.96
N ALA A 45 14.95 25.42 6.89
CA ALA A 45 13.79 25.35 6.00
C ALA A 45 13.74 24.06 5.18
N PHE A 46 14.88 23.43 4.90
CA PHE A 46 14.97 22.15 4.18
C PHE A 46 15.68 21.11 5.02
N LEU A 47 15.36 19.83 4.80
CA LEU A 47 16.19 18.71 5.22
C LEU A 47 16.68 17.98 3.96
N ASP A 48 17.90 18.29 3.52
CA ASP A 48 18.51 17.82 2.28
C ASP A 48 19.16 16.44 2.47
N LEU A 49 18.32 15.42 2.63
CA LEU A 49 18.78 14.05 2.87
C LEU A 49 19.60 13.51 1.68
N PRO A 50 20.64 12.69 1.91
CA PRO A 50 21.49 12.17 0.85
C PRO A 50 20.76 11.12 0.00
N GLY A 51 20.93 11.18 -1.33
CA GLY A 51 20.39 10.18 -2.24
C GLY A 51 20.15 10.72 -3.65
N ARG A 52 19.50 9.90 -4.49
CA ARG A 52 19.06 10.34 -5.82
C ARG A 52 17.90 11.33 -5.71
N PRO A 53 17.87 12.42 -6.47
CA PRO A 53 16.73 13.33 -6.48
C PRO A 53 15.50 12.68 -7.12
N SER A 54 14.31 13.13 -6.70
CA SER A 54 13.05 12.81 -7.37
C SER A 54 12.91 13.55 -8.69
N GLY A 55 11.90 13.18 -9.49
CA GLY A 55 11.49 13.96 -10.66
C GLY A 55 11.06 15.40 -10.36
N SER A 56 10.77 15.74 -9.10
CA SER A 56 10.41 17.10 -8.67
C SER A 56 11.63 17.97 -8.31
N GLY A 57 12.82 17.37 -8.24
CA GLY A 57 14.09 18.05 -8.03
C GLY A 57 14.43 18.34 -6.57
N VAL A 58 15.72 18.63 -6.33
CA VAL A 58 16.34 18.68 -5.00
C VAL A 58 15.66 19.62 -4.00
N ARG A 59 15.12 20.75 -4.47
CA ARG A 59 14.44 21.71 -3.57
C ARG A 59 13.08 21.22 -3.11
N SER A 60 12.36 20.48 -3.97
CA SER A 60 11.14 19.80 -3.55
C SER A 60 11.48 18.68 -2.58
N ASP A 61 12.57 17.95 -2.82
CA ASP A 61 13.04 16.87 -1.95
C ASP A 61 13.47 17.39 -0.55
N GLY A 62 14.08 18.57 -0.48
CA GLY A 62 14.41 19.22 0.80
C GLY A 62 13.19 19.66 1.60
N LEU A 63 12.16 20.23 0.92
CA LEU A 63 10.87 20.57 1.54
C LEU A 63 10.17 19.30 2.01
N GLU A 64 10.26 18.24 1.20
CA GLU A 64 9.76 16.91 1.52
C GLU A 64 10.37 16.38 2.81
N GLY A 65 11.69 16.51 2.98
CA GLY A 65 12.39 16.19 4.22
C GLY A 65 11.84 16.95 5.43
N TYR A 66 11.72 18.27 5.32
CA TYR A 66 11.12 19.10 6.37
C TYR A 66 9.69 18.66 6.72
N ALA A 67 8.81 18.59 5.72
CA ALA A 67 7.39 18.41 5.93
C ALA A 67 7.03 17.00 6.44
N ARG A 68 7.67 15.95 5.90
CA ARG A 68 7.39 14.56 6.28
C ARG A 68 7.97 14.21 7.65
N THR A 69 9.10 14.79 8.03
CA THR A 69 9.63 14.63 9.40
C THR A 69 8.82 15.45 10.40
N PHE A 70 8.30 16.62 10.01
CA PHE A 70 7.45 17.41 10.89
C PHE A 70 6.17 16.66 11.31
N LEU A 71 5.64 15.76 10.48
CA LEU A 71 4.56 14.86 10.89
C LEU A 71 4.95 13.96 12.07
N ALA A 72 6.11 13.30 12.00
CA ALA A 72 6.57 12.45 13.09
C ALA A 72 6.78 13.26 14.38
N ALA A 73 7.38 14.45 14.27
CA ALA A 73 7.54 15.36 15.40
C ALA A 73 6.18 15.81 15.96
N GLY A 74 5.22 16.13 15.09
CA GLY A 74 3.87 16.54 15.48
C GLY A 74 3.14 15.46 16.28
N PHE A 75 3.12 14.21 15.78
CA PHE A 75 2.53 13.09 16.53
C PHE A 75 3.25 12.83 17.85
N ARG A 76 4.59 12.85 17.83
CA ARG A 76 5.44 12.59 18.99
C ARG A 76 5.24 13.61 20.13
N VAL A 77 5.13 14.90 19.79
CA VAL A 77 4.97 15.98 20.77
C VAL A 77 3.51 16.09 21.24
N ALA A 78 2.54 15.99 20.32
CA ALA A 78 1.12 16.01 20.69
C ALA A 78 0.76 14.81 21.59
N GLY A 79 1.25 13.62 21.25
CA GLY A 79 1.10 12.40 22.05
C GLY A 79 1.81 12.43 23.41
N ALA A 80 2.66 13.42 23.66
CA ALA A 80 3.35 13.66 24.92
C ALA A 80 2.88 14.94 25.62
N ASP A 81 1.72 15.48 25.23
CA ASP A 81 1.11 16.68 25.79
C ASP A 81 2.07 17.89 25.77
N GLY A 82 2.76 18.07 24.64
CA GLY A 82 3.66 19.21 24.41
C GLY A 82 5.07 19.04 24.97
N LYS A 83 5.38 17.91 25.60
CA LYS A 83 6.76 17.60 26.03
C LYS A 83 7.63 17.41 24.79
N ASP A 84 8.62 18.29 24.64
CA ASP A 84 9.58 18.29 23.53
C ASP A 84 11.02 18.20 24.07
N PRO A 85 11.47 17.01 24.50
CA PRO A 85 12.76 16.83 25.17
C PRO A 85 13.97 17.16 24.27
N HIS A 86 13.78 17.16 22.94
CA HIS A 86 14.83 17.38 21.96
C HIS A 86 14.78 18.79 21.33
N GLY A 87 13.83 19.64 21.75
CA GLY A 87 13.66 21.00 21.22
C GLY A 87 13.33 21.03 19.73
N LEU A 88 12.55 20.06 19.24
CA LEU A 88 12.17 19.92 17.84
C LEU A 88 11.29 21.08 17.37
N LEU A 89 10.32 21.51 18.17
CA LEU A 89 9.35 22.53 17.75
C LEU A 89 10.01 23.88 17.45
N GLU A 90 11.05 24.26 18.19
CA GLU A 90 11.81 25.48 17.91
C GLU A 90 12.53 25.40 16.56
N ARG A 91 13.09 24.23 16.21
CA ARG A 91 13.74 24.01 14.91
C ARG A 91 12.74 24.09 13.76
N TYR A 92 11.57 23.46 13.91
CA TYR A 92 10.49 23.55 12.92
C TYR A 92 9.95 24.99 12.81
N ALA A 93 9.79 25.71 13.91
CA ALA A 93 9.39 27.13 13.88
C ALA A 93 10.41 28.00 13.11
N GLY A 94 11.71 27.77 13.31
CA GLY A 94 12.78 28.42 12.55
C GLY A 94 12.71 28.11 11.06
N GLY A 95 12.59 26.83 10.71
CA GLY A 95 12.48 26.39 9.32
C GLY A 95 11.24 26.92 8.59
N LEU A 96 10.08 26.94 9.26
CA LEU A 96 8.87 27.58 8.74
C LEU A 96 9.08 29.08 8.50
N THR A 97 9.72 29.77 9.43
CA THR A 97 10.01 31.20 9.33
C THR A 97 10.91 31.52 8.15
N ALA A 98 11.97 30.72 7.96
CA ALA A 98 12.92 30.88 6.86
C ALA A 98 12.28 30.49 5.50
N GLY A 99 11.61 29.34 5.44
CA GLY A 99 11.01 28.82 4.22
C GLY A 99 9.92 29.71 3.62
N THR A 100 9.11 30.32 4.48
CA THR A 100 7.99 31.18 4.05
C THR A 100 8.39 32.63 3.79
N ARG A 101 9.66 33.01 4.00
CA ARG A 101 10.15 34.39 3.88
C ARG A 101 10.03 34.93 2.45
N THR A 102 10.55 34.18 1.47
CA THR A 102 10.52 34.56 0.04
C THR A 102 10.23 33.37 -0.89
N PRO A 103 9.08 32.70 -0.78
CA PRO A 103 8.80 31.48 -1.54
C PRO A 103 9.00 31.65 -3.05
N GLY A 104 9.59 30.63 -3.69
CA GLY A 104 9.92 30.61 -5.11
C GLY A 104 11.25 31.27 -5.48
N ARG A 105 11.89 32.03 -4.57
CA ARG A 105 13.23 32.58 -4.80
C ARG A 105 14.27 31.46 -4.87
N ASP A 106 15.28 31.60 -5.72
CA ASP A 106 16.39 30.65 -5.80
C ASP A 106 17.46 30.94 -4.76
N ASP A 107 17.25 30.45 -3.55
CA ASP A 107 18.19 30.51 -2.43
C ASP A 107 18.07 29.26 -1.53
N ALA A 108 18.91 29.21 -0.51
CA ALA A 108 19.10 28.03 0.35
C ALA A 108 17.93 27.75 1.31
N GLU A 109 16.95 28.64 1.43
CA GLU A 109 15.89 28.51 2.44
C GLU A 109 14.48 28.62 1.87
N SER A 110 14.27 29.46 0.85
CA SER A 110 12.92 29.77 0.37
C SER A 110 12.19 28.52 -0.12
N TRP A 111 10.99 28.26 0.36
CA TRP A 111 10.23 27.11 -0.11
C TRP A 111 9.75 27.27 -1.55
N PRO A 112 9.65 26.16 -2.32
CA PRO A 112 8.98 26.19 -3.62
C PRO A 112 7.54 26.71 -3.53
N LEU A 113 7.05 27.30 -4.62
CA LEU A 113 5.64 27.66 -4.74
C LEU A 113 4.79 26.38 -4.87
N ILE A 114 3.59 26.41 -4.30
CA ILE A 114 2.58 25.39 -4.56
C ILE A 114 1.82 25.78 -5.83
N LEU A 115 1.88 24.93 -6.86
CA LEU A 115 1.25 25.13 -8.16
C LEU A 115 0.37 23.93 -8.55
N ASP A 116 -0.25 23.99 -9.73
CA ASP A 116 -1.05 22.88 -10.27
C ASP A 116 -0.24 21.58 -10.40
N HIS A 117 -0.92 20.44 -10.23
CA HIS A 117 -0.26 19.13 -10.17
C HIS A 117 0.61 18.79 -11.39
N HIS A 118 0.27 19.31 -12.57
CA HIS A 118 0.94 19.06 -13.84
C HIS A 118 2.09 20.03 -14.15
N VAL A 119 2.31 21.06 -13.31
CA VAL A 119 3.37 22.06 -13.47
C VAL A 119 4.49 21.81 -12.47
N GLN A 120 4.18 21.97 -11.18
CA GLN A 120 5.09 21.73 -10.06
C GLN A 120 4.25 21.39 -8.83
N GLY A 121 3.53 20.28 -8.93
CA GLY A 121 2.51 19.89 -7.97
C GLY A 121 3.01 19.43 -6.62
N GLN A 122 4.25 18.90 -6.56
CA GLN A 122 4.73 18.18 -5.39
C GLN A 122 4.56 18.98 -4.10
N PRO A 123 4.99 20.25 -3.96
CA PRO A 123 4.81 21.05 -2.74
C PRO A 123 3.37 21.09 -2.16
N MET A 124 2.33 20.84 -2.96
CA MET A 124 0.95 20.68 -2.48
C MET A 124 0.84 19.49 -1.51
N VAL A 125 1.49 18.38 -1.82
CA VAL A 125 1.55 17.15 -1.03
C VAL A 125 2.19 17.44 0.33
N GLU A 126 3.33 18.14 0.34
CA GLU A 126 4.06 18.52 1.54
C GLU A 126 3.29 19.56 2.37
N SER A 127 2.54 20.46 1.75
CA SER A 127 1.74 21.47 2.47
C SER A 127 0.71 20.85 3.42
N ALA A 128 0.14 19.69 3.05
CA ALA A 128 -0.77 18.94 3.93
C ALA A 128 -0.05 18.41 5.18
N SER A 129 1.21 18.01 5.02
CA SER A 129 2.05 17.52 6.11
C SER A 129 2.43 18.67 7.05
N VAL A 130 2.79 19.83 6.50
CA VAL A 130 3.02 21.05 7.28
C VAL A 130 1.76 21.48 8.03
N ALA A 131 0.61 21.57 7.35
CA ALA A 131 -0.66 21.95 7.97
C ALA A 131 -1.08 21.00 9.09
N LEU A 132 -0.94 19.69 8.90
CA LEU A 132 -1.24 18.70 9.94
C LEU A 132 -0.25 18.80 11.12
N GLY A 133 1.05 18.98 10.86
CA GLY A 133 2.03 19.22 11.91
C GLY A 133 1.71 20.46 12.74
N LEU A 134 1.34 21.57 12.08
CA LEU A 134 0.90 22.79 12.76
C LEU A 134 -0.38 22.60 13.57
N LYS A 135 -1.37 21.90 13.01
CA LYS A 135 -2.63 21.58 13.71
C LYS A 135 -2.37 20.75 14.97
N LEU A 136 -1.56 19.71 14.87
CA LEU A 136 -1.19 18.84 15.99
C LEU A 136 -0.40 19.58 17.08
N THR A 137 0.42 20.56 16.70
CA THR A 137 1.32 21.26 17.63
C THR A 137 0.86 22.68 17.97
N ARG A 138 -0.36 23.06 17.60
CA ARG A 138 -0.85 24.44 17.61
C ARG A 138 -0.56 25.20 18.92
N PRO A 139 -0.91 24.69 20.12
CA PRO A 139 -0.69 25.43 21.37
C PRO A 139 0.79 25.67 21.72
N TRP A 140 1.68 24.85 21.16
CA TRP A 140 3.11 24.86 21.47
C TRP A 140 3.96 25.49 20.37
N LEU A 141 3.44 25.58 19.13
CA LEU A 141 4.14 26.14 17.98
C LEU A 141 3.34 27.31 17.36
N TRP A 142 2.26 27.03 16.63
CA TRP A 142 1.56 28.05 15.82
C TRP A 142 1.13 29.28 16.63
N ASP A 143 0.48 29.06 17.78
CA ASP A 143 -0.04 30.14 18.63
C ASP A 143 1.08 31.00 19.26
N ARG A 144 2.33 30.55 19.18
CA ARG A 144 3.53 31.24 19.69
C ARG A 144 4.37 31.91 18.60
N LEU A 145 4.04 31.71 17.33
CA LEU A 145 4.70 32.39 16.22
C LEU A 145 4.30 33.86 16.18
N ASP A 146 5.23 34.70 15.71
CA ASP A 146 4.92 36.10 15.40
C ASP A 146 3.85 36.20 14.31
N GLY A 147 3.00 37.22 14.39
CA GLY A 147 1.87 37.40 13.47
C GLY A 147 2.28 37.49 12.00
N ASP A 148 3.44 38.09 11.71
CA ASP A 148 3.97 38.20 10.35
C ASP A 148 4.46 36.84 9.80
N VAL A 149 4.96 35.95 10.65
CA VAL A 149 5.30 34.57 10.29
C VAL A 149 4.02 33.79 9.98
N GLN A 150 3.00 33.92 10.82
CA GLN A 150 1.69 33.29 10.58
C GLN A 150 1.07 33.74 9.25
N ASP A 151 1.13 35.05 8.94
CA ASP A 151 0.62 35.60 7.69
C ASP A 151 1.36 35.04 6.46
N ARG A 152 2.69 34.90 6.53
CA ARG A 152 3.49 34.31 5.44
C ARG A 152 3.21 32.81 5.27
N ALA A 153 3.10 32.08 6.37
CA ALA A 153 2.77 30.65 6.35
C ALA A 153 1.37 30.40 5.77
N GLU A 154 0.37 31.18 6.17
CA GLU A 154 -0.97 31.14 5.55
C GLU A 154 -0.88 31.40 4.04
N LYS A 155 -0.18 32.45 3.63
CA LYS A 155 -0.05 32.80 2.21
C LYS A 155 0.56 31.65 1.39
N TRP A 156 1.59 30.98 1.92
CA TRP A 156 2.18 29.82 1.26
C TRP A 156 1.20 28.64 1.20
N LEU A 157 0.57 28.28 2.33
CA LEU A 157 -0.40 27.19 2.44
C LEU A 157 -1.59 27.36 1.49
N ARG A 158 -2.11 28.59 1.33
CA ARG A 158 -3.19 28.89 0.38
C ARG A 158 -2.87 28.54 -1.06
N GLY A 159 -1.60 28.36 -1.42
CA GLY A 159 -1.23 27.81 -2.72
C GLY A 159 -1.87 26.46 -3.01
N ALA A 160 -2.08 25.60 -2.00
CA ALA A 160 -2.78 24.32 -2.18
C ALA A 160 -4.28 24.48 -2.49
N ILE A 161 -4.92 25.53 -1.94
CA ILE A 161 -6.34 25.82 -2.15
C ILE A 161 -6.57 26.47 -3.52
N ASN A 162 -5.61 27.27 -3.97
CA ASN A 162 -5.73 28.07 -5.19
C ASN A 162 -5.33 27.33 -6.47
N HIS A 163 -4.82 26.10 -6.36
CA HIS A 163 -4.34 25.30 -7.49
C HIS A 163 -4.99 23.92 -7.53
N THR A 164 -4.89 23.28 -8.69
CA THR A 164 -5.61 22.06 -9.05
C THR A 164 -4.84 20.81 -8.60
N PRO A 165 -5.39 20.02 -7.66
CA PRO A 165 -4.81 18.73 -7.27
C PRO A 165 -4.91 17.69 -8.40
N ALA A 166 -4.15 16.61 -8.29
CA ALA A 166 -4.38 15.45 -9.15
C ALA A 166 -5.76 14.82 -8.84
N PRO A 167 -6.44 14.17 -9.81
CA PRO A 167 -7.79 13.63 -9.63
C PRO A 167 -7.81 12.31 -8.84
N ASN A 168 -7.32 12.34 -7.60
CA ASN A 168 -7.20 11.22 -6.67
C ASN A 168 -7.06 11.76 -5.22
N ASN A 169 -6.48 10.99 -4.30
CA ASN A 169 -6.21 11.38 -2.91
C ASN A 169 -5.57 12.77 -2.72
N TRP A 170 -4.98 13.37 -3.76
CA TRP A 170 -4.46 14.74 -3.71
C TRP A 170 -5.50 15.78 -3.31
N TYR A 171 -6.80 15.54 -3.49
CA TYR A 171 -7.84 16.42 -2.95
C TYR A 171 -7.90 16.46 -1.42
N LEU A 172 -7.32 15.48 -0.72
CA LEU A 172 -7.19 15.49 0.73
C LEU A 172 -6.07 16.42 1.22
N PHE A 173 -5.16 16.85 0.34
CA PHE A 173 -4.11 17.81 0.70
C PHE A 173 -4.65 19.22 0.96
N PRO A 174 -5.37 19.87 0.02
CA PRO A 174 -6.02 21.14 0.31
C PRO A 174 -7.11 21.01 1.38
N PHE A 175 -7.76 19.84 1.54
CA PHE A 175 -8.66 19.58 2.68
C PHE A 175 -7.94 19.75 4.02
N MET A 176 -6.75 19.16 4.19
CA MET A 176 -5.99 19.31 5.44
C MET A 176 -5.47 20.73 5.66
N VAL A 177 -5.05 21.41 4.60
CA VAL A 177 -4.66 22.82 4.66
C VAL A 177 -5.85 23.68 5.08
N ALA A 178 -7.00 23.53 4.43
CA ALA A 178 -8.23 24.25 4.75
C ALA A 178 -8.68 23.96 6.19
N SER A 179 -8.65 22.69 6.61
CA SER A 179 -8.96 22.31 8.00
C SER A 179 -8.11 23.05 9.02
N PHE A 180 -6.82 23.24 8.76
CA PHE A 180 -5.94 23.95 9.67
C PHE A 180 -6.27 25.45 9.67
N LEU A 181 -6.44 26.06 8.50
CA LEU A 181 -6.75 27.48 8.37
C LEU A 181 -8.08 27.86 9.04
N GLU A 182 -9.13 27.04 8.87
CA GLU A 182 -10.41 27.21 9.55
C GLU A 182 -10.25 27.19 11.08
N GLU A 183 -9.49 26.23 11.61
CA GLU A 183 -9.28 26.08 13.06
C GLU A 183 -8.55 27.28 13.69
N VAL A 184 -7.59 27.87 12.98
CA VAL A 184 -6.79 29.01 13.48
C VAL A 184 -7.45 30.36 13.19
N GLY A 185 -8.71 30.38 12.76
CA GLY A 185 -9.47 31.61 12.49
C GLY A 185 -9.06 32.33 11.20
N ARG A 186 -8.38 31.64 10.28
CA ARG A 186 -7.94 32.12 8.96
C ARG A 186 -8.72 31.45 7.82
N GLY A 187 -9.88 30.86 8.13
CA GLY A 187 -10.81 30.27 7.17
C GLY A 187 -11.66 31.30 6.42
N ASP A 188 -12.13 30.91 5.23
CA ASP A 188 -13.02 31.67 4.37
C ASP A 188 -13.86 30.73 3.47
N ALA A 189 -14.61 31.31 2.52
CA ALA A 189 -15.44 30.52 1.61
C ALA A 189 -14.63 29.57 0.71
N ALA A 190 -13.34 29.83 0.46
CA ALA A 190 -12.49 28.95 -0.34
C ALA A 190 -12.00 27.74 0.46
N THR A 191 -11.64 27.92 1.74
CA THR A 191 -11.33 26.79 2.63
C THR A 191 -12.53 25.86 2.79
N THR A 192 -13.72 26.41 3.05
CA THR A 192 -14.96 25.62 3.14
C THR A 192 -15.20 24.83 1.85
N ARG A 193 -15.10 25.47 0.67
CA ARG A 193 -15.28 24.77 -0.63
C ARG A 193 -14.24 23.66 -0.86
N ALA A 194 -12.99 23.86 -0.46
CA ALA A 194 -11.95 22.84 -0.59
C ALA A 194 -12.28 21.62 0.28
N MET A 195 -12.79 21.85 1.50
CA MET A 195 -13.21 20.77 2.38
C MET A 195 -14.41 20.01 1.83
N ASP A 196 -15.47 20.73 1.44
CA ASP A 196 -16.69 20.13 0.88
C ASP A 196 -16.37 19.28 -0.35
N ARG A 197 -15.55 19.82 -1.28
CA ARG A 197 -15.17 19.12 -2.50
C ARG A 197 -14.45 17.80 -2.22
N ALA A 198 -13.54 17.78 -1.25
CA ALA A 198 -12.83 16.56 -0.90
C ALA A 198 -13.77 15.51 -0.30
N LEU A 199 -14.68 15.91 0.58
CA LEU A 199 -15.66 15.02 1.20
C LEU A 199 -16.69 14.50 0.20
N GLU A 200 -17.13 15.32 -0.77
CA GLU A 200 -17.97 14.89 -1.89
C GLU A 200 -17.26 13.84 -2.75
N LEU A 201 -16.00 14.07 -3.10
CA LEU A 201 -15.22 13.11 -3.88
C LEU A 201 -15.02 11.78 -3.14
N MET A 202 -14.77 11.82 -1.83
CA MET A 202 -14.70 10.63 -1.00
C MET A 202 -15.96 9.76 -1.09
N GLU A 203 -17.16 10.36 -1.19
CA GLU A 203 -18.38 9.60 -1.43
C GLU A 203 -18.39 8.94 -2.81
N THR A 204 -17.95 9.66 -3.85
CA THR A 204 -17.90 9.11 -5.22
C THR A 204 -16.85 8.01 -5.38
N TRP A 205 -15.84 7.99 -4.51
CA TRP A 205 -14.76 7.02 -4.52
C TRP A 205 -15.02 5.81 -3.65
N TYR A 206 -15.99 5.86 -2.73
CA TYR A 206 -16.37 4.71 -1.92
C TYR A 206 -16.94 3.59 -2.80
N ARG A 207 -16.51 2.34 -2.55
CA ARG A 207 -16.92 1.17 -3.33
C ARG A 207 -17.62 0.08 -2.50
N GLY A 208 -17.61 0.19 -1.17
CA GLY A 208 -18.06 -0.85 -0.24
C GLY A 208 -16.88 -1.54 0.43
N ASP A 209 -17.17 -2.42 1.40
CA ASP A 209 -16.18 -3.17 2.20
C ASP A 209 -15.16 -2.26 2.92
N GLY A 210 -15.50 -0.99 3.16
CA GLY A 210 -14.56 0.01 3.69
C GLY A 210 -13.50 0.51 2.69
N TRP A 211 -13.55 0.13 1.41
CA TRP A 211 -12.57 0.52 0.39
C TRP A 211 -13.02 1.70 -0.48
N TYR A 212 -12.05 2.55 -0.79
CA TYR A 212 -12.12 3.66 -1.72
C TYR A 212 -11.25 3.38 -2.94
N ALA A 213 -11.77 3.64 -4.14
CA ALA A 213 -10.94 3.78 -5.32
C ALA A 213 -10.17 5.11 -5.22
N ASP A 214 -8.86 5.09 -5.45
CA ASP A 214 -8.04 6.30 -5.38
C ASP A 214 -8.19 7.15 -6.66
N GLY A 215 -9.29 7.90 -6.74
CA GLY A 215 -9.74 8.59 -7.96
C GLY A 215 -10.80 7.79 -8.71
N ASP A 216 -11.08 8.20 -9.95
CA ASP A 216 -12.18 7.63 -10.75
C ASP A 216 -11.88 6.25 -11.35
N GLY A 217 -10.66 5.73 -11.16
CA GLY A 217 -10.24 4.40 -11.61
C GLY A 217 -10.63 3.29 -10.63
N ARG A 218 -9.82 2.23 -10.60
CA ARG A 218 -9.92 1.12 -9.64
C ARG A 218 -8.61 0.87 -8.90
N ALA A 219 -7.86 1.93 -8.61
CA ALA A 219 -6.64 1.80 -7.82
C ALA A 219 -6.99 1.60 -6.35
N PHE A 220 -6.78 0.37 -5.84
CA PHE A 220 -6.85 0.02 -4.43
C PHE A 220 -5.47 -0.39 -3.96
N ASP A 221 -4.99 0.23 -2.88
CA ASP A 221 -3.71 -0.09 -2.25
C ASP A 221 -3.66 0.54 -0.83
N HIS A 222 -2.48 0.57 -0.22
CA HIS A 222 -2.24 1.12 1.11
C HIS A 222 -2.56 2.63 1.27
N TYR A 223 -2.79 3.39 0.18
CA TYR A 223 -3.34 4.75 0.26
C TYR A 223 -4.75 4.80 0.83
N ASN A 224 -5.50 3.68 0.78
CA ASN A 224 -6.74 3.58 1.53
C ASN A 224 -6.49 3.87 3.02
N GLY A 225 -5.49 3.23 3.60
CA GLY A 225 -5.16 3.41 5.01
C GLY A 225 -4.52 4.75 5.33
N TRP A 226 -3.40 5.08 4.69
CA TRP A 226 -2.58 6.24 5.09
C TRP A 226 -3.01 7.58 4.47
N ALA A 227 -4.07 7.61 3.66
CA ALA A 227 -4.62 8.85 3.13
C ALA A 227 -6.14 8.90 3.23
N LEU A 228 -6.84 7.99 2.53
CA LEU A 228 -8.29 8.07 2.34
C LEU A 228 -9.06 7.88 3.65
N HIS A 229 -8.60 7.00 4.54
CA HIS A 229 -9.11 6.88 5.91
C HIS A 229 -8.43 7.86 6.88
N LEU A 230 -7.11 8.00 6.80
CA LEU A 230 -6.33 8.77 7.78
C LEU A 230 -6.78 10.23 7.87
N TYR A 231 -6.86 10.97 6.76
CA TYR A 231 -7.08 12.42 6.80
C TYR A 231 -8.48 12.81 7.30
N PRO A 232 -9.59 12.25 6.78
CA PRO A 232 -10.93 12.58 7.28
C PRO A 232 -11.11 12.19 8.75
N MET A 233 -10.59 11.03 9.17
CA MET A 233 -10.72 10.57 10.56
C MET A 233 -9.87 11.40 11.52
N LEU A 234 -8.65 11.79 11.13
CA LEU A 234 -7.83 12.69 11.95
C LEU A 234 -8.45 14.09 12.05
N HIS A 235 -8.99 14.63 10.95
CA HIS A 235 -9.72 15.89 11.00
C HIS A 235 -10.90 15.79 11.97
N ALA A 236 -11.74 14.75 11.84
CA ALA A 236 -12.88 14.54 12.72
C ALA A 236 -12.47 14.46 14.20
N HIS A 237 -11.43 13.70 14.49
CA HIS A 237 -10.91 13.52 15.85
C HIS A 237 -10.37 14.82 16.45
N LEU A 238 -9.47 15.51 15.74
CA LEU A 238 -8.81 16.71 16.24
C LEU A 238 -9.76 17.91 16.36
N SER A 239 -10.76 18.00 15.49
CA SER A 239 -11.75 19.08 15.52
C SER A 239 -12.96 18.78 16.42
N GLY A 240 -13.07 17.57 16.98
CA GLY A 240 -14.25 17.13 17.73
C GLY A 240 -15.51 16.99 16.87
N ASP A 241 -15.37 16.78 15.56
CA ASP A 241 -16.50 16.65 14.62
C ASP A 241 -17.11 15.24 14.72
N THR A 242 -18.10 15.13 15.61
CA THR A 242 -18.84 13.89 15.84
C THR A 242 -19.67 13.44 14.64
N ALA A 243 -20.12 14.37 13.78
CA ALA A 243 -20.91 14.03 12.60
C ALA A 243 -20.03 13.37 11.52
N LEU A 244 -18.84 13.93 11.28
CA LEU A 244 -17.88 13.33 10.36
C LEU A 244 -17.35 12.00 10.89
N SER A 245 -17.08 11.91 12.19
CA SER A 245 -16.68 10.66 12.85
C SER A 245 -17.75 9.57 12.71
N ALA A 246 -19.04 9.90 12.90
CA ALA A 246 -20.13 8.95 12.72
C ALA A 246 -20.32 8.51 11.25
N ARG A 247 -19.93 9.35 10.29
CA ARG A 247 -20.02 9.06 8.86
C ARG A 247 -18.87 8.17 8.36
N PHE A 248 -17.63 8.50 8.71
CA PHE A 248 -16.44 7.82 8.19
C PHE A 248 -15.92 6.71 9.12
N GLY A 249 -16.20 6.78 10.41
CA GLY A 249 -15.80 5.77 11.40
C GLY A 249 -16.27 4.34 11.08
N PRO A 250 -17.55 4.12 10.74
CA PRO A 250 -18.02 2.80 10.32
C PRO A 250 -17.28 2.23 9.10
N ARG A 251 -16.90 3.09 8.14
CA ARG A 251 -16.14 2.67 6.94
C ARG A 251 -14.70 2.29 7.29
N LEU A 252 -14.06 3.00 8.22
CA LEU A 252 -12.75 2.61 8.75
C LEU A 252 -12.82 1.27 9.48
N ARG A 253 -13.83 1.08 10.33
CA ARG A 253 -14.06 -0.18 11.03
C ARG A 253 -14.21 -1.35 10.04
N GLU A 254 -15.06 -1.20 9.03
CA GLU A 254 -15.28 -2.19 7.97
C GLU A 254 -14.00 -2.45 7.17
N HIS A 255 -13.24 -1.41 6.81
CA HIS A 255 -11.96 -1.54 6.11
C HIS A 255 -10.98 -2.41 6.89
N LEU A 256 -10.90 -2.23 8.21
CA LEU A 256 -9.99 -2.96 9.09
C LEU A 256 -10.37 -4.43 9.26
N GLU A 257 -11.60 -4.86 8.96
CA GLU A 257 -11.99 -6.28 8.96
C GLU A 257 -11.20 -7.07 7.90
N GLY A 258 -11.02 -6.48 6.70
CA GLY A 258 -10.21 -7.08 5.64
C GLY A 258 -8.75 -6.65 5.64
N PHE A 259 -8.47 -5.36 5.86
CA PHE A 259 -7.13 -4.79 5.78
C PHE A 259 -6.17 -5.36 6.85
N SER A 260 -6.68 -5.70 8.03
CA SER A 260 -5.87 -6.29 9.10
C SER A 260 -5.30 -7.67 8.74
N LEU A 261 -5.93 -8.40 7.80
CA LEU A 261 -5.42 -9.66 7.26
C LEU A 261 -4.32 -9.46 6.23
N LEU A 262 -4.02 -8.23 5.79
CA LEU A 262 -2.92 -7.93 4.84
C LEU A 262 -1.54 -7.82 5.52
N PHE A 263 -1.42 -8.32 6.75
CA PHE A 263 -0.16 -8.37 7.50
C PHE A 263 0.19 -9.83 7.80
N GLY A 264 1.42 -10.21 7.49
CA GLY A 264 1.96 -11.53 7.78
C GLY A 264 2.23 -11.70 9.28
N GLY A 265 2.40 -12.96 9.70
CA GLY A 265 2.74 -13.30 11.08
C GLY A 265 4.09 -12.71 11.53
N ASP A 266 4.98 -12.36 10.62
CA ASP A 266 6.25 -11.68 10.94
C ASP A 266 6.13 -10.13 10.95
N GLY A 267 4.93 -9.58 10.72
CA GLY A 267 4.66 -8.15 10.66
C GLY A 267 4.79 -7.52 9.26
N ALA A 268 5.21 -8.28 8.25
CA ALA A 268 5.28 -7.78 6.87
C ALA A 268 3.89 -7.36 6.37
N PRO A 269 3.71 -6.15 5.81
CA PRO A 269 2.51 -5.85 5.04
C PRO A 269 2.62 -6.45 3.64
N VAL A 270 1.50 -6.81 3.02
CA VAL A 270 1.50 -7.30 1.63
C VAL A 270 2.14 -6.26 0.71
N HIS A 271 3.08 -6.70 -0.16
CA HIS A 271 3.79 -5.86 -1.12
C HIS A 271 2.92 -5.57 -2.36
N PHE A 272 1.86 -4.77 -2.17
CA PHE A 272 0.82 -4.49 -3.16
C PHE A 272 0.59 -2.98 -3.34
N GLY A 273 0.50 -2.54 -4.59
CA GLY A 273 0.32 -1.14 -4.96
C GLY A 273 1.61 -0.32 -4.90
N ARG A 274 1.46 1.01 -4.95
CA ARG A 274 2.54 1.98 -5.13
C ARG A 274 3.13 2.50 -3.81
N SER A 275 4.27 3.19 -3.93
CA SER A 275 4.93 3.91 -2.82
C SER A 275 5.31 3.03 -1.63
N LEU A 276 5.68 1.78 -1.89
CA LEU A 276 5.95 0.79 -0.84
C LEU A 276 7.18 1.12 0.02
N SER A 277 8.04 2.04 -0.41
CA SER A 277 9.13 2.59 0.40
C SER A 277 8.67 3.34 1.66
N TYR A 278 7.36 3.60 1.78
CA TYR A 278 6.74 4.21 2.95
C TYR A 278 6.53 3.23 4.11
N ARG A 279 6.67 1.91 3.86
CA ARG A 279 6.82 0.86 4.88
C ARG A 279 5.74 0.92 5.96
N PHE A 280 6.11 1.38 7.16
CA PHE A 280 5.24 1.43 8.32
C PHE A 280 4.18 2.53 8.29
N ALA A 281 4.11 3.31 7.20
CA ALA A 281 2.88 4.01 6.84
C ALA A 281 1.69 3.03 6.69
N ALA A 282 1.91 1.77 6.31
CA ALA A 282 0.86 0.76 6.19
C ALA A 282 0.07 0.56 7.51
N SER A 283 0.71 0.85 8.65
CA SER A 283 0.10 0.79 9.98
C SER A 283 -0.84 1.97 10.30
N ALA A 284 -0.90 3.01 9.45
CA ALA A 284 -1.63 4.24 9.76
C ALA A 284 -3.14 4.02 9.97
N ALA A 285 -3.78 3.14 9.19
CA ALA A 285 -5.21 2.82 9.36
C ALA A 285 -5.50 2.16 10.71
N VAL A 286 -4.65 1.19 11.10
CA VAL A 286 -4.77 0.49 12.39
C VAL A 286 -4.55 1.49 13.54
N GLY A 287 -3.53 2.35 13.42
CA GLY A 287 -3.24 3.39 14.39
C GLY A 287 -4.39 4.38 14.58
N VAL A 288 -4.94 4.96 13.50
CA VAL A 288 -6.07 5.90 13.60
C VAL A 288 -7.35 5.19 14.06
N GLY A 289 -7.57 3.93 13.69
CA GLY A 289 -8.68 3.13 14.19
C GLY A 289 -8.63 2.93 15.70
N ALA A 290 -7.45 2.63 16.25
CA ALA A 290 -7.24 2.53 17.69
C ALA A 290 -7.44 3.88 18.40
N VAL A 291 -6.82 4.95 17.91
CA VAL A 291 -6.92 6.31 18.50
C VAL A 291 -8.35 6.85 18.50
N THR A 292 -9.13 6.54 17.45
CA THR A 292 -10.50 7.06 17.32
C THR A 292 -11.59 6.12 17.83
N GLY A 293 -11.23 4.90 18.25
CA GLY A 293 -12.17 3.86 18.68
C GLY A 293 -12.95 3.18 17.54
N HIS A 294 -12.63 3.48 16.28
CA HIS A 294 -13.27 2.91 15.10
C HIS A 294 -12.46 1.74 14.52
N THR A 295 -12.33 0.67 15.29
CA THR A 295 -11.62 -0.56 14.90
C THR A 295 -12.34 -1.81 15.37
N PRO A 296 -12.42 -2.89 14.57
CA PRO A 296 -12.93 -4.19 15.00
C PRO A 296 -11.93 -4.98 15.84
N LEU A 297 -10.67 -4.54 15.88
CA LEU A 297 -9.57 -5.22 16.56
C LEU A 297 -9.58 -4.92 18.06
N SER A 298 -9.11 -5.88 18.85
CA SER A 298 -8.75 -5.63 20.24
C SER A 298 -7.55 -4.67 20.31
N PRO A 299 -7.33 -3.98 21.46
CA PRO A 299 -6.12 -3.19 21.65
C PRO A 299 -4.84 -4.01 21.49
N GLY A 300 -4.82 -5.25 21.99
CA GLY A 300 -3.67 -6.16 21.89
C GLY A 300 -3.35 -6.55 20.45
N ALA A 301 -4.37 -6.89 19.64
CA ALA A 301 -4.19 -7.18 18.21
C ALA A 301 -3.79 -5.94 17.41
N SER A 302 -4.32 -4.77 17.78
CA SER A 302 -3.92 -3.49 17.17
C SER A 302 -2.44 -3.21 17.43
N ARG A 303 -1.96 -3.38 18.68
CA ARG A 303 -0.53 -3.21 19.01
C ARG A 303 0.34 -4.21 18.27
N ARG A 304 -0.09 -5.47 18.19
CA ARG A 304 0.62 -6.53 17.46
C ARG A 304 0.86 -6.17 16.00
N LEU A 305 -0.15 -5.66 15.30
CA LEU A 305 -0.04 -5.27 13.90
C LEU A 305 0.91 -4.09 13.71
N ILE A 306 0.67 -2.98 14.41
CA ILE A 306 1.48 -1.77 14.22
C ILE A 306 2.94 -2.03 14.62
N SER A 307 3.18 -2.69 15.76
CA SER A 307 4.53 -2.89 16.29
C SER A 307 5.27 -3.99 15.54
N GLY A 308 4.56 -5.03 15.10
CA GLY A 308 5.13 -6.07 14.23
C GLY A 308 5.62 -5.47 12.92
N ASN A 309 4.82 -4.57 12.33
CA ASN A 309 5.18 -3.89 11.10
C ASN A 309 6.37 -2.94 11.26
N LEU A 310 6.40 -2.15 12.34
CA LEU A 310 7.55 -1.31 12.66
C LEU A 310 8.82 -2.16 12.83
N ARG A 311 8.75 -3.19 13.68
CA ARG A 311 9.87 -4.11 13.95
C ARG A 311 10.38 -4.78 12.68
N TYR A 312 9.48 -5.31 11.85
CA TYR A 312 9.81 -6.00 10.60
C TYR A 312 10.78 -5.20 9.73
N PHE A 313 10.50 -3.91 9.53
CA PHE A 313 11.36 -3.07 8.69
C PHE A 313 12.66 -2.66 9.39
N LEU A 314 12.61 -2.37 10.70
CA LEU A 314 13.80 -2.02 11.47
C LEU A 314 14.84 -3.15 11.48
N GLU A 315 14.38 -4.40 11.60
CA GLU A 315 15.26 -5.58 11.62
C GLU A 315 15.76 -5.99 10.22
N ARG A 316 15.19 -5.43 9.15
CA ARG A 316 15.50 -5.79 7.75
C ARG A 316 16.23 -4.70 6.96
N GLY A 317 16.82 -3.73 7.65
CA GLY A 317 17.72 -2.76 7.02
C GLY A 317 17.03 -1.54 6.43
N ALA A 318 15.81 -1.21 6.91
CA ALA A 318 15.11 0.00 6.46
C ALA A 318 15.88 1.27 6.84
N ILE A 319 16.68 1.20 7.90
CA ILE A 319 17.49 2.30 8.40
C ILE A 319 18.95 2.15 7.93
N THR A 320 19.49 3.21 7.33
CA THR A 320 20.89 3.30 6.88
C THR A 320 21.85 3.45 8.07
N GLY A 321 23.16 3.36 7.82
CA GLY A 321 24.17 3.67 8.83
C GLY A 321 24.08 5.10 9.39
N ASP A 322 23.48 6.02 8.63
CA ASP A 322 23.21 7.40 9.05
C ASP A 322 21.89 7.55 9.84
N GLY A 323 21.16 6.47 10.12
CA GLY A 323 19.89 6.55 10.85
C GLY A 323 18.71 7.05 10.03
N LEU A 324 18.85 7.14 8.70
CA LEU A 324 17.79 7.58 7.80
C LEU A 324 17.03 6.39 7.23
N LEU A 325 15.76 6.59 6.90
CA LEU A 325 14.99 5.62 6.13
C LEU A 325 15.52 5.54 4.68
N SER A 326 15.84 4.34 4.22
CA SER A 326 16.41 4.11 2.89
C SER A 326 15.36 4.10 1.78
N LEU A 327 15.80 4.35 0.54
CA LEU A 327 14.98 4.23 -0.67
C LEU A 327 14.83 2.77 -1.12
N GLY A 328 13.70 2.13 -0.82
CA GLY A 328 13.37 0.77 -1.25
C GLY A 328 12.43 0.08 -0.27
N TRP A 329 12.31 -1.26 -0.34
CA TRP A 329 11.42 -2.02 0.55
C TRP A 329 12.07 -2.36 1.89
N HIS A 330 12.97 -3.34 1.93
CA HIS A 330 13.75 -3.67 3.14
C HIS A 330 14.91 -2.72 3.31
N GLY A 331 15.75 -2.56 2.29
CA GLY A 331 16.83 -1.58 2.23
C GLY A 331 16.83 -0.85 0.88
N PRO A 332 17.97 -0.26 0.47
CA PRO A 332 18.12 0.31 -0.86
C PRO A 332 17.77 -0.69 -1.97
N HIS A 333 16.79 -0.36 -2.82
CA HIS A 333 16.40 -1.20 -3.95
C HIS A 333 15.79 -0.34 -5.07
N GLU A 334 16.57 -0.09 -6.12
CA GLU A 334 16.22 0.87 -7.17
C GLU A 334 15.01 0.44 -8.01
N ALA A 335 14.87 -0.85 -8.30
CA ALA A 335 13.79 -1.36 -9.15
C ALA A 335 12.39 -1.23 -8.53
N THR A 336 12.29 -0.96 -7.22
CA THR A 336 11.01 -0.67 -6.54
C THR A 336 10.66 0.83 -6.49
N LEU A 337 11.55 1.70 -6.97
CA LEU A 337 11.36 3.14 -6.87
C LEU A 337 10.46 3.65 -7.99
N GLN A 338 9.62 4.62 -7.66
CA GLN A 338 8.87 5.39 -8.63
C GLN A 338 9.67 6.63 -9.06
N ASN A 339 9.26 7.25 -10.17
CA ASN A 339 9.89 8.47 -10.69
C ASN A 339 9.88 9.62 -9.66
N TYR A 340 8.84 9.68 -8.82
CA TYR A 340 8.69 10.65 -7.73
C TYR A 340 9.44 10.27 -6.45
N SER A 341 10.09 9.10 -6.36
CA SER A 341 10.83 8.72 -5.15
C SER A 341 12.13 9.52 -5.04
N GLY A 342 12.21 10.41 -4.06
CA GLY A 342 13.39 11.17 -3.64
C GLY A 342 13.90 10.76 -2.24
N PRO A 343 15.00 11.34 -1.76
CA PRO A 343 15.68 10.89 -0.54
C PRO A 343 14.79 10.93 0.72
N ALA A 344 13.89 11.91 0.80
CA ALA A 344 12.93 12.06 1.90
C ALA A 344 11.63 11.26 1.72
N SER A 345 11.43 10.61 0.58
CA SER A 345 10.16 9.95 0.29
C SER A 345 9.77 8.87 1.30
N PRO A 346 10.72 8.04 1.79
CA PRO A 346 10.45 7.06 2.83
C PRO A 346 9.86 7.64 4.12
N TYR A 347 10.07 8.92 4.43
CA TYR A 347 9.52 9.56 5.63
C TYR A 347 8.00 9.77 5.57
N TRP A 348 7.31 9.41 4.48
CA TRP A 348 5.85 9.23 4.56
C TRP A 348 5.45 8.17 5.60
N ALA A 349 6.39 7.29 5.97
CA ALA A 349 6.30 6.38 7.12
C ALA A 349 5.90 7.09 8.43
N SER A 350 6.16 8.40 8.55
CA SER A 350 5.75 9.22 9.69
C SER A 350 4.27 9.14 10.02
N LYS A 351 3.40 8.81 9.04
CA LYS A 351 1.97 8.59 9.26
C LYS A 351 1.66 7.41 10.18
N GLY A 352 2.56 6.43 10.27
CA GLY A 352 2.44 5.32 11.23
C GLY A 352 2.49 5.81 12.69
N PHE A 353 3.20 6.90 12.98
CA PHE A 353 3.28 7.49 14.32
C PHE A 353 1.98 8.10 14.82
N VAL A 354 0.90 8.11 14.00
CA VAL A 354 -0.44 8.48 14.45
C VAL A 354 -0.86 7.72 15.72
N ALA A 355 -0.38 6.48 15.90
CA ALA A 355 -0.61 5.70 17.11
C ALA A 355 -0.14 6.40 18.39
N LEU A 356 0.91 7.24 18.33
CA LEU A 356 1.43 7.98 19.50
C LEU A 356 0.44 9.02 20.05
N LEU A 357 -0.62 9.37 19.30
CA LEU A 357 -1.71 10.19 19.82
C LEU A 357 -2.50 9.49 20.93
N ALA A 358 -2.46 8.16 21.00
CA ALA A 358 -3.01 7.43 22.14
C ALA A 358 -2.15 7.72 23.39
N PRO A 359 -2.76 8.22 24.49
CA PRO A 359 -2.04 8.53 25.73
C PRO A 359 -1.33 7.32 26.31
N GLU A 360 -0.30 7.52 27.15
CA GLU A 360 0.48 6.42 27.77
C GLU A 360 -0.38 5.38 28.50
N GLY A 361 -1.48 5.80 29.14
CA GLY A 361 -2.41 4.91 29.83
C GLY A 361 -3.46 4.22 28.94
N ASP A 362 -3.44 4.45 27.62
CA ASP A 362 -4.41 3.86 26.70
C ASP A 362 -4.26 2.32 26.61
N PRO A 363 -5.35 1.54 26.50
CA PRO A 363 -5.29 0.09 26.28
C PRO A 363 -4.41 -0.34 25.11
N LEU A 364 -4.26 0.49 24.07
CA LEU A 364 -3.32 0.24 22.96
C LEU A 364 -1.91 -0.03 23.48
N TRP A 365 -1.48 0.67 24.53
CA TRP A 365 -0.14 0.56 25.10
C TRP A 365 -0.07 -0.34 26.34
N THR A 366 -1.18 -0.60 27.01
CA THR A 366 -1.20 -1.26 28.33
C THR A 366 -1.83 -2.66 28.34
N ALA A 367 -2.73 -2.99 27.41
CA ALA A 367 -3.27 -4.36 27.29
C ALA A 367 -2.18 -5.31 26.75
N PRO A 368 -2.07 -6.59 27.14
CA PRO A 368 -1.11 -7.51 26.52
C PRO A 368 -1.30 -7.65 25.01
N GLU A 369 -0.22 -7.88 24.24
CA GLU A 369 -0.37 -8.17 22.81
C GLU A 369 -1.13 -9.49 22.60
N GLU A 370 -1.95 -9.50 21.55
CA GLU A 370 -2.69 -10.67 21.09
C GLU A 370 -2.19 -11.07 19.69
N PRO A 371 -2.38 -12.33 19.24
CA PRO A 371 -1.97 -12.74 17.90
C PRO A 371 -2.56 -11.84 16.81
N ALA A 372 -1.80 -11.61 15.75
CA ALA A 372 -2.31 -10.96 14.55
C ALA A 372 -3.40 -11.83 13.91
N PRO A 373 -4.34 -11.25 13.14
CA PRO A 373 -5.37 -12.02 12.45
C PRO A 373 -4.82 -13.17 11.58
N SER A 374 -3.63 -13.00 10.98
CA SER A 374 -2.94 -14.01 10.18
C SER A 374 -2.27 -15.14 10.99
N GLU A 375 -2.11 -14.98 12.30
CA GLU A 375 -1.59 -15.99 13.22
C GLU A 375 -2.71 -16.89 13.80
N GLY A 376 -3.97 -16.56 13.49
CA GLY A 376 -5.16 -17.37 13.80
C GLY A 376 -5.33 -18.57 12.86
N PRO A 377 -6.49 -19.25 12.88
CA PRO A 377 -6.80 -20.31 11.90
C PRO A 377 -6.68 -19.82 10.46
N ASP A 378 -6.43 -20.73 9.52
CA ASP A 378 -6.42 -20.42 8.09
C ASP A 378 -7.70 -19.67 7.68
N ARG A 379 -7.54 -18.62 6.87
CA ARG A 379 -8.66 -17.81 6.38
C ARG A 379 -8.53 -17.55 4.90
N VAL A 380 -9.68 -17.54 4.23
CA VAL A 380 -9.84 -17.02 2.88
C VAL A 380 -11.00 -16.03 2.92
N LEU A 381 -10.72 -14.75 2.67
CA LEU A 381 -11.69 -13.66 2.75
C LEU A 381 -11.80 -12.99 1.38
N ALA A 382 -12.99 -13.04 0.79
CA ALA A 382 -13.30 -12.26 -0.40
C ALA A 382 -13.67 -10.82 -0.02
N LEU A 383 -13.16 -9.86 -0.77
CA LEU A 383 -13.51 -8.44 -0.71
C LEU A 383 -14.13 -8.05 -2.08
N PRO A 384 -15.44 -8.25 -2.27
CA PRO A 384 -16.08 -8.08 -3.57
C PRO A 384 -15.99 -6.66 -4.14
N ALA A 385 -16.09 -5.61 -3.31
CA ALA A 385 -16.05 -4.23 -3.76
C ALA A 385 -14.72 -3.85 -4.44
N PRO A 386 -13.54 -4.12 -3.84
CA PRO A 386 -12.26 -3.91 -4.53
C PRO A 386 -11.95 -5.04 -5.52
N GLY A 387 -12.60 -6.20 -5.44
CA GLY A 387 -12.34 -7.36 -6.29
C GLY A 387 -11.07 -8.10 -5.88
N LEU A 388 -10.88 -8.30 -4.58
CA LEU A 388 -9.70 -8.92 -4.00
C LEU A 388 -10.07 -10.19 -3.23
N LEU A 389 -9.11 -11.11 -3.10
CA LEU A 389 -9.22 -12.30 -2.25
C LEU A 389 -7.97 -12.38 -1.36
N VAL A 390 -8.16 -12.37 -0.05
CA VAL A 390 -7.09 -12.49 0.94
C VAL A 390 -7.03 -13.92 1.46
N GLN A 391 -5.84 -14.51 1.49
CA GLN A 391 -5.60 -15.88 1.94
C GLN A 391 -4.46 -15.88 2.96
N SER A 392 -4.74 -16.30 4.19
CA SER A 392 -3.76 -16.41 5.26
C SER A 392 -3.64 -17.84 5.75
N THR A 393 -2.40 -18.30 5.94
CA THR A 393 -2.07 -19.65 6.42
C THR A 393 -1.41 -19.59 7.78
N ARG A 394 -1.97 -20.27 8.77
CA ARG A 394 -1.48 -20.26 10.16
C ARG A 394 -0.09 -20.85 10.28
N ALA A 395 0.17 -21.94 9.55
CA ALA A 395 1.36 -22.75 9.70
C ALA A 395 2.65 -21.98 9.43
N ASP A 396 2.60 -21.00 8.51
CA ASP A 396 3.74 -20.17 8.11
C ASP A 396 3.53 -18.67 8.36
N GLY A 397 2.30 -18.24 8.69
CA GLY A 397 1.95 -16.83 8.85
C GLY A 397 1.97 -16.04 7.54
N ILE A 398 2.09 -16.69 6.38
CA ILE A 398 2.15 -16.02 5.08
C ILE A 398 0.74 -15.62 4.66
N VAL A 399 0.62 -14.36 4.24
CA VAL A 399 -0.58 -13.83 3.58
C VAL A 399 -0.33 -13.66 2.09
N ARG A 400 -1.29 -14.12 1.30
CA ARG A 400 -1.39 -13.98 -0.16
C ARG A 400 -2.63 -13.14 -0.49
N LEU A 401 -2.50 -12.25 -1.47
CA LEU A 401 -3.55 -11.39 -1.97
C LEU A 401 -3.72 -11.64 -3.46
N HIS A 402 -4.90 -12.09 -3.88
CA HIS A 402 -5.24 -12.31 -5.28
C HIS A 402 -5.99 -11.11 -5.83
N ASN A 403 -5.48 -10.54 -6.91
CA ASN A 403 -5.97 -9.29 -7.49
C ASN A 403 -6.85 -9.53 -8.73
N HIS A 404 -8.14 -9.33 -8.56
CA HIS A 404 -9.17 -9.43 -9.61
C HIS A 404 -9.96 -8.14 -9.81
N GLY A 405 -9.49 -7.02 -9.26
CA GLY A 405 -10.25 -5.78 -9.40
C GLY A 405 -9.51 -4.48 -9.18
N SER A 406 -8.22 -4.53 -8.83
CA SER A 406 -7.39 -3.33 -8.71
C SER A 406 -6.48 -3.17 -9.92
N ASP A 407 -6.59 -2.05 -10.62
CA ASP A 407 -5.70 -1.66 -11.71
C ASP A 407 -5.29 -0.19 -11.58
N HIS A 408 -4.34 0.22 -12.40
CA HIS A 408 -3.84 1.60 -12.45
C HIS A 408 -4.13 2.24 -13.82
N VAL A 409 -5.33 1.99 -14.37
CA VAL A 409 -5.78 2.56 -15.65
C VAL A 409 -7.01 3.44 -15.41
N ARG A 410 -6.91 4.73 -15.72
CA ARG A 410 -8.06 5.63 -15.53
C ARG A 410 -9.15 5.34 -16.57
N PRO A 411 -10.43 5.64 -16.27
CA PRO A 411 -11.53 5.31 -17.18
C PRO A 411 -11.35 5.87 -18.60
N HIS A 412 -10.76 7.07 -18.71
CA HIS A 412 -10.53 7.80 -19.96
C HIS A 412 -9.21 7.44 -20.67
N GLU A 413 -8.33 6.66 -20.05
CA GLU A 413 -7.02 6.31 -20.63
C GLU A 413 -7.13 5.08 -21.53
N GLY A 414 -6.37 5.10 -22.63
CA GLY A 414 -6.11 3.89 -23.43
C GLY A 414 -5.15 2.95 -22.71
N GLU A 415 -5.06 1.71 -23.19
CA GLU A 415 -4.17 0.69 -22.63
C GLU A 415 -2.92 0.54 -23.50
N PHE A 416 -1.74 0.77 -22.91
CA PHE A 416 -0.45 0.60 -23.57
C PHE A 416 0.44 -0.33 -22.75
N ALA A 417 1.07 -1.31 -23.40
CA ALA A 417 1.94 -2.26 -22.70
C ALA A 417 3.18 -1.59 -22.09
N ALA A 418 3.68 -0.51 -22.69
CA ALA A 418 4.79 0.27 -22.15
C ALA A 418 4.48 0.95 -20.80
N GLN A 419 3.21 1.00 -20.40
CA GLN A 419 2.79 1.54 -19.12
C GLN A 419 2.54 0.44 -18.08
N ASP A 420 2.89 -0.82 -18.38
CA ASP A 420 2.71 -1.94 -17.46
C ASP A 420 3.24 -1.63 -16.06
N ASP A 421 2.50 -2.08 -15.06
CA ASP A 421 2.75 -1.76 -13.67
C ASP A 421 2.56 -3.03 -12.85
N ALA A 422 3.68 -3.69 -12.54
CA ALA A 422 3.68 -4.94 -11.78
C ALA A 422 3.11 -4.78 -10.36
N HIS A 423 2.91 -3.55 -9.86
CA HIS A 423 2.24 -3.30 -8.59
C HIS A 423 0.72 -3.41 -8.65
N TYR A 424 0.14 -3.45 -9.85
CA TYR A 424 -1.29 -3.64 -10.07
C TYR A 424 -1.63 -4.74 -11.08
N GLY A 425 -0.77 -5.03 -12.07
CA GLY A 425 -1.05 -5.99 -13.14
C GLY A 425 -0.99 -7.46 -12.73
N ARG A 426 -0.22 -7.82 -11.68
CA ARG A 426 -0.05 -9.22 -11.24
C ARG A 426 -1.34 -9.83 -10.74
N GLN A 427 -1.45 -11.15 -10.87
CA GLN A 427 -2.57 -11.92 -10.35
C GLN A 427 -2.52 -12.08 -8.84
N ALA A 428 -1.32 -12.14 -8.26
CA ALA A 428 -1.15 -12.35 -6.83
C ALA A 428 0.08 -11.65 -6.24
N TYR A 429 -0.06 -11.23 -4.98
CA TYR A 429 0.95 -10.57 -4.15
C TYR A 429 1.04 -11.28 -2.81
N SER A 430 2.17 -11.15 -2.11
CA SER A 430 2.29 -11.73 -0.76
C SER A 430 3.06 -10.81 0.18
N THR A 431 3.15 -11.26 1.42
CA THR A 431 3.95 -10.68 2.50
C THR A 431 5.43 -11.06 2.43
N HIS A 432 5.81 -12.00 1.56
CA HIS A 432 7.15 -12.57 1.51
C HIS A 432 7.80 -12.54 0.12
N THR A 433 7.07 -12.12 -0.91
CA THR A 433 7.56 -12.06 -2.29
C THR A 433 7.22 -10.70 -2.91
N GLY A 434 8.04 -10.26 -3.86
CA GLY A 434 7.85 -9.01 -4.60
C GLY A 434 7.83 -9.26 -6.11
N PRO A 435 7.41 -8.25 -6.91
CA PRO A 435 7.50 -8.35 -8.36
C PRO A 435 8.95 -8.52 -8.79
N THR A 436 9.18 -9.33 -9.82
CA THR A 436 10.46 -9.38 -10.51
C THR A 436 10.74 -8.06 -11.22
N ALA A 437 12.03 -7.73 -11.39
CA ALA A 437 12.43 -6.54 -12.16
C ALA A 437 11.91 -6.58 -13.61
N LEU A 438 11.63 -5.40 -14.19
CA LEU A 438 11.00 -5.24 -15.53
C LEU A 438 11.69 -5.99 -16.67
N THR A 439 13.00 -6.24 -16.60
CA THR A 439 13.73 -6.96 -17.65
C THR A 439 13.82 -8.47 -17.42
N ASN A 440 13.31 -8.97 -16.30
CA ASN A 440 13.15 -10.40 -16.04
C ASN A 440 11.76 -10.87 -16.49
N VAL A 441 11.52 -12.18 -16.43
CA VAL A 441 10.17 -12.74 -16.57
C VAL A 441 9.25 -12.20 -15.46
N SER A 442 8.04 -11.76 -15.83
CA SER A 442 7.03 -11.34 -14.86
C SER A 442 6.51 -12.54 -14.07
N ASP A 443 6.43 -12.42 -12.75
CA ASP A 443 5.87 -13.44 -11.86
C ASP A 443 4.37 -13.24 -11.63
N ASN A 444 3.66 -14.30 -11.24
CA ASN A 444 2.20 -14.28 -11.05
C ASN A 444 1.44 -13.63 -12.23
N HIS A 445 1.83 -13.96 -13.46
CA HIS A 445 1.34 -13.35 -14.68
C HIS A 445 0.84 -14.42 -15.67
N LEU A 446 -0.26 -14.13 -16.36
CA LEU A 446 -0.67 -14.90 -17.53
C LEU A 446 -0.41 -14.04 -18.77
N SER A 447 0.45 -14.54 -19.66
CA SER A 447 0.77 -13.87 -20.92
C SER A 447 0.27 -14.70 -22.10
N VAL A 448 -0.47 -14.06 -23.00
CA VAL A 448 -0.72 -14.58 -24.35
C VAL A 448 0.40 -14.04 -25.23
N GLU A 449 1.06 -14.89 -25.99
CA GLU A 449 2.12 -14.53 -26.92
C GLU A 449 1.63 -14.68 -28.36
N VAL A 450 1.84 -13.65 -29.18
CA VAL A 450 1.49 -13.65 -30.60
C VAL A 450 2.71 -13.19 -31.39
N GLY A 451 3.21 -14.03 -32.30
CA GLY A 451 4.37 -13.70 -33.13
C GLY A 451 5.64 -13.36 -32.33
N GLY A 452 5.85 -13.99 -31.18
CA GLY A 452 7.00 -13.71 -30.30
C GLY A 452 6.80 -12.57 -29.29
N ALA A 453 5.67 -11.85 -29.35
CA ALA A 453 5.37 -10.75 -28.45
C ALA A 453 4.40 -11.19 -27.34
N GLY A 454 4.86 -11.19 -26.10
CA GLY A 454 4.03 -11.47 -24.92
C GLY A 454 3.14 -10.30 -24.53
N SER A 455 1.93 -10.60 -24.05
CA SER A 455 1.01 -9.61 -23.54
C SER A 455 1.24 -9.26 -22.07
N VAL A 456 0.83 -8.07 -21.67
CA VAL A 456 0.68 -7.63 -20.27
C VAL A 456 -0.80 -7.53 -19.87
N ARG A 457 -1.05 -7.48 -18.56
CA ARG A 457 -2.38 -7.32 -17.96
C ARG A 457 -2.55 -5.88 -17.44
N ARG A 458 -3.45 -5.13 -18.06
CA ARG A 458 -3.67 -3.71 -17.77
C ARG A 458 -5.01 -3.49 -17.06
N ARG A 459 -6.07 -3.14 -17.79
CA ARG A 459 -7.39 -2.90 -17.20
C ARG A 459 -8.02 -4.22 -16.76
N ILE A 460 -8.53 -4.23 -15.53
CA ILE A 460 -9.10 -5.41 -14.89
C ILE A 460 -10.58 -5.19 -14.70
N HIS A 461 -11.38 -6.13 -15.19
CA HIS A 461 -12.82 -6.09 -15.09
C HIS A 461 -13.28 -7.19 -14.12
N PRO A 462 -13.67 -6.85 -12.87
CA PRO A 462 -14.15 -7.83 -11.90
C PRO A 462 -15.36 -8.61 -12.44
N LEU A 463 -15.38 -9.91 -12.19
CA LEU A 463 -16.50 -10.82 -12.48
C LEU A 463 -17.20 -11.32 -11.21
N GLY A 464 -16.67 -10.96 -10.04
CA GLY A 464 -17.23 -11.31 -8.73
C GLY A 464 -16.15 -11.87 -7.79
N ALA A 465 -16.51 -11.95 -6.51
CA ALA A 465 -15.74 -12.65 -5.50
C ALA A 465 -16.70 -13.16 -4.41
N GLY A 466 -16.34 -14.25 -3.75
CA GLY A 466 -17.13 -14.84 -2.68
C GLY A 466 -16.30 -15.80 -1.83
N HIS A 467 -16.76 -16.12 -0.65
CA HIS A 467 -16.06 -17.05 0.24
C HIS A 467 -17.05 -17.87 1.08
N GLY A 468 -16.55 -18.96 1.65
CA GLY A 468 -17.23 -19.80 2.62
C GLY A 468 -16.25 -20.25 3.71
N ASP A 469 -16.57 -21.33 4.41
CA ASP A 469 -15.74 -21.82 5.51
C ASP A 469 -14.42 -22.42 5.01
N GLY A 470 -13.34 -21.65 5.12
CA GLY A 470 -11.97 -22.07 4.77
C GLY A 470 -11.64 -22.05 3.28
N TRP A 471 -12.52 -21.51 2.44
CA TRP A 471 -12.31 -21.37 1.00
C TRP A 471 -12.89 -20.05 0.46
N GLY A 472 -12.42 -19.60 -0.69
CA GLY A 472 -12.99 -18.47 -1.39
C GLY A 472 -12.50 -18.32 -2.81
N TRP A 473 -13.11 -17.41 -3.55
CA TRP A 473 -12.80 -17.17 -4.95
C TRP A 473 -12.90 -15.70 -5.32
N ALA A 474 -12.15 -15.32 -6.35
CA ALA A 474 -12.31 -14.06 -7.05
C ALA A 474 -12.07 -14.26 -8.55
N ALA A 475 -12.76 -13.46 -9.36
CA ALA A 475 -12.71 -13.59 -10.81
C ALA A 475 -12.65 -12.23 -11.50
N SER A 476 -11.99 -12.20 -12.66
CA SER A 476 -11.90 -11.01 -13.50
C SER A 476 -11.69 -11.38 -14.95
N TRP A 477 -11.91 -10.46 -15.87
CA TRP A 477 -11.36 -10.55 -17.22
C TRP A 477 -10.48 -9.35 -17.57
N HIS A 478 -9.60 -9.55 -18.55
CA HIS A 478 -8.81 -8.48 -19.15
C HIS A 478 -8.60 -8.73 -20.66
N ARG A 479 -8.19 -7.69 -21.37
CA ARG A 479 -7.68 -7.78 -22.74
C ARG A 479 -6.15 -7.87 -22.70
N PRO A 480 -5.54 -8.89 -23.33
CA PRO A 480 -4.10 -8.92 -23.55
C PRO A 480 -3.61 -7.67 -24.31
N VAL A 481 -2.62 -6.96 -23.77
CA VAL A 481 -2.03 -5.73 -24.37
C VAL A 481 -0.57 -5.98 -24.76
N PHE A 482 -0.17 -5.61 -25.97
CA PHE A 482 1.15 -5.93 -26.55
C PHE A 482 1.99 -4.68 -26.82
N THR A 483 3.32 -4.79 -26.76
CA THR A 483 4.27 -3.66 -26.92
C THR A 483 4.49 -3.22 -28.38
N SER A 484 4.27 -4.09 -29.37
CA SER A 484 4.74 -3.91 -30.75
C SER A 484 3.77 -3.23 -31.73
N GLY A 485 2.54 -2.87 -31.35
CA GLY A 485 1.49 -2.53 -32.33
C GLY A 485 1.00 -3.77 -33.12
N PRO A 486 -0.12 -3.72 -33.88
CA PRO A 486 -1.26 -4.64 -33.62
C PRO A 486 -1.29 -5.86 -34.59
N PRO A 487 -2.20 -6.84 -34.38
CA PRO A 487 -3.59 -6.62 -33.98
C PRO A 487 -3.77 -6.72 -32.46
N MET A 488 -4.47 -5.75 -31.87
CA MET A 488 -5.50 -6.15 -30.90
C MET A 488 -6.28 -7.25 -31.60
N VAL A 489 -6.02 -8.50 -31.23
CA VAL A 489 -6.69 -9.63 -31.85
C VAL A 489 -8.16 -9.46 -31.52
N PRO A 490 -9.04 -9.19 -32.51
CA PRO A 490 -10.42 -8.87 -32.21
C PRO A 490 -11.08 -10.05 -31.50
N GLY A 491 -11.69 -9.77 -30.34
CA GLY A 491 -12.29 -10.81 -29.50
C GLY A 491 -11.32 -11.52 -28.55
N LEU A 492 -10.01 -11.25 -28.60
CA LEU A 492 -9.06 -11.80 -27.64
C LEU A 492 -9.33 -11.27 -26.24
N ARG A 493 -9.65 -12.19 -25.33
CA ARG A 493 -9.96 -11.92 -23.92
C ARG A 493 -9.45 -13.07 -23.06
N VAL A 494 -9.03 -12.74 -21.85
CA VAL A 494 -8.71 -13.73 -20.83
C VAL A 494 -9.65 -13.53 -19.67
N GLU A 495 -10.39 -14.58 -19.30
CA GLU A 495 -11.15 -14.66 -18.07
C GLU A 495 -10.36 -15.47 -17.06
N SER A 496 -10.20 -14.98 -15.85
CA SER A 496 -9.37 -15.58 -14.81
C SER A 496 -10.17 -15.76 -13.54
N VAL A 497 -10.09 -16.94 -12.94
CA VAL A 497 -10.70 -17.28 -11.65
C VAL A 497 -9.63 -17.87 -10.75
N THR A 498 -9.55 -17.37 -9.53
CA THR A 498 -8.75 -17.98 -8.46
C THR A 498 -9.70 -18.56 -7.43
N VAL A 499 -9.52 -19.83 -7.06
CA VAL A 499 -10.16 -20.45 -5.88
C VAL A 499 -9.06 -20.81 -4.90
N ALA A 500 -9.12 -20.30 -3.68
CA ALA A 500 -8.12 -20.54 -2.63
C ALA A 500 -8.70 -21.39 -1.49
N ARG A 501 -7.89 -22.31 -0.97
CA ARG A 501 -8.21 -23.17 0.18
C ARG A 501 -6.93 -23.63 0.89
N GLY A 502 -6.82 -23.36 2.19
CA GLY A 502 -5.57 -23.58 2.93
C GLY A 502 -4.41 -22.83 2.26
N ALA A 503 -3.30 -23.51 1.95
CA ALA A 503 -2.17 -22.95 1.20
C ALA A 503 -2.30 -23.07 -0.33
N ARG A 504 -3.38 -23.68 -0.84
CA ARG A 504 -3.52 -24.04 -2.26
C ARG A 504 -4.34 -23.00 -3.01
N GLU A 505 -3.97 -22.80 -4.26
CA GLU A 505 -4.60 -21.86 -5.19
C GLU A 505 -4.92 -22.58 -6.50
N LEU A 506 -6.20 -22.78 -6.81
CA LEU A 506 -6.65 -23.19 -8.12
C LEU A 506 -6.73 -21.96 -9.02
N ARG A 507 -5.84 -21.87 -10.02
CA ARG A 507 -5.78 -20.78 -10.99
C ARG A 507 -6.35 -21.27 -12.33
N VAL A 508 -7.45 -20.64 -12.75
CA VAL A 508 -8.19 -21.00 -13.94
C VAL A 508 -8.15 -19.83 -14.92
N HIS A 509 -7.76 -20.09 -16.16
CA HIS A 509 -7.74 -19.09 -17.22
C HIS A 509 -8.47 -19.61 -18.46
N ARG A 510 -9.51 -18.90 -18.88
CA ARG A 510 -10.18 -19.11 -20.16
C ARG A 510 -9.70 -18.06 -21.14
N VAL A 511 -8.91 -18.49 -22.12
CA VAL A 511 -8.47 -17.66 -23.24
C VAL A 511 -9.52 -17.79 -24.34
N VAL A 512 -10.04 -16.66 -24.81
CA VAL A 512 -11.07 -16.58 -25.85
C VAL A 512 -10.48 -15.89 -27.06
N GLY A 513 -10.69 -16.44 -28.26
CA GLY A 513 -10.29 -15.78 -29.51
C GLY A 513 -8.78 -15.68 -29.73
N ALA A 514 -7.99 -16.65 -29.25
CA ALA A 514 -6.57 -16.73 -29.55
C ALA A 514 -6.34 -16.96 -31.05
N PRO A 515 -5.44 -16.21 -31.71
CA PRO A 515 -5.15 -16.39 -33.12
C PRO A 515 -4.30 -17.66 -33.34
N HIS A 516 -4.25 -18.13 -34.59
CA HIS A 516 -3.39 -19.24 -34.97
C HIS A 516 -1.91 -18.96 -34.62
N GLY A 517 -1.24 -19.97 -34.04
CA GLY A 517 0.16 -19.88 -33.64
C GLY A 517 0.42 -19.06 -32.37
N ALA A 518 -0.63 -18.72 -31.62
CA ALA A 518 -0.46 -18.10 -30.31
C ALA A 518 0.01 -19.11 -29.26
N ARG A 519 0.73 -18.62 -28.25
CA ARG A 519 1.11 -19.37 -27.05
C ARG A 519 0.51 -18.71 -25.82
N VAL A 520 0.36 -19.47 -24.75
CA VAL A 520 0.02 -18.97 -23.43
C VAL A 520 1.07 -19.42 -22.43
N SER A 521 1.39 -18.55 -21.49
CA SER A 521 2.22 -18.88 -20.33
C SER A 521 1.60 -18.38 -19.04
N LEU A 522 1.78 -19.14 -17.96
CA LEU A 522 1.42 -18.77 -16.59
C LEU A 522 2.66 -18.89 -15.71
N THR A 523 2.96 -17.87 -14.93
CA THR A 523 4.05 -17.88 -13.95
C THR A 523 3.53 -17.93 -12.50
N GLY A 524 4.29 -18.60 -11.64
CA GLY A 524 4.01 -18.72 -10.21
C GLY A 524 4.73 -17.66 -9.38
N TRP A 525 5.04 -18.00 -8.12
CA TRP A 525 5.70 -17.09 -7.19
C TRP A 525 7.20 -17.03 -7.44
N ALA A 526 7.77 -15.84 -7.40
CA ALA A 526 9.19 -15.60 -7.59
C ALA A 526 9.94 -15.63 -6.26
N THR A 527 10.67 -16.72 -5.99
CA THR A 527 11.41 -16.91 -4.73
C THR A 527 12.43 -18.05 -4.86
N GLU A 528 13.50 -18.00 -4.06
CA GLU A 528 14.39 -19.13 -3.78
C GLU A 528 14.38 -19.51 -2.30
N ALA A 529 13.92 -18.61 -1.43
CA ALA A 529 13.85 -18.81 0.01
C ALA A 529 12.63 -19.60 0.48
N LEU A 530 11.57 -19.68 -0.33
CA LEU A 530 10.30 -20.34 0.00
C LEU A 530 10.00 -21.48 -0.97
N SER A 531 9.09 -22.37 -0.58
CA SER A 531 8.49 -23.32 -1.51
C SER A 531 7.51 -22.58 -2.42
N SER A 532 7.80 -22.58 -3.73
CA SER A 532 6.86 -22.16 -4.76
C SER A 532 6.61 -23.28 -5.74
N GLU A 533 5.38 -23.77 -5.76
CA GLU A 533 4.97 -24.79 -6.72
C GLU A 533 3.93 -24.24 -7.70
N LEU A 534 4.04 -24.68 -8.96
CA LEU A 534 3.05 -24.44 -10.02
C LEU A 534 2.92 -25.72 -10.86
N VAL A 535 1.73 -26.31 -10.87
CA VAL A 535 1.44 -27.59 -11.52
C VAL A 535 0.25 -27.42 -12.46
N GLY A 536 0.42 -27.79 -13.73
CA GLY A 536 -0.66 -27.80 -14.71
C GLY A 536 -1.56 -29.01 -14.51
N LEU A 537 -2.88 -28.78 -14.44
CA LEU A 537 -3.89 -29.83 -14.32
C LEU A 537 -4.65 -30.07 -15.63
N HIS A 538 -4.87 -29.03 -16.43
CA HIS A 538 -5.56 -29.13 -17.72
C HIS A 538 -5.06 -28.02 -18.67
N GLY A 539 -4.93 -28.36 -19.96
CA GLY A 539 -4.57 -27.43 -21.03
C GLY A 539 -3.07 -27.08 -21.14
N TRP A 540 -2.25 -27.39 -20.13
CA TRP A 540 -0.81 -27.08 -20.14
C TRP A 540 0.02 -28.20 -20.78
N ALA A 541 1.07 -27.84 -21.55
CA ALA A 541 1.92 -28.79 -22.26
C ALA A 541 3.34 -28.89 -21.65
N GLU A 542 3.89 -27.76 -21.22
CA GLU A 542 5.26 -27.65 -20.73
C GLU A 542 5.27 -27.06 -19.31
N ARG A 543 6.20 -27.54 -18.48
CA ARG A 543 6.55 -26.96 -17.18
C ARG A 543 8.05 -26.75 -17.12
N ASP A 544 8.48 -25.56 -16.76
CA ASP A 544 9.87 -25.23 -16.50
C ASP A 544 10.03 -24.21 -15.36
N GLU A 545 11.27 -23.84 -15.09
CA GLU A 545 11.62 -22.77 -14.14
C GLU A 545 12.54 -21.77 -14.84
N VAL A 546 12.18 -20.49 -14.74
CA VAL A 546 12.92 -19.41 -15.38
C VAL A 546 13.67 -18.63 -14.31
N ARG A 547 14.96 -18.36 -14.55
CA ARG A 547 15.77 -17.52 -13.66
C ARG A 547 15.46 -16.04 -13.88
N ALA A 548 15.34 -15.30 -12.78
CA ALA A 548 15.23 -13.85 -12.74
C ALA A 548 16.45 -13.30 -11.97
N PRO A 549 17.57 -13.05 -12.67
CA PRO A 549 18.86 -12.75 -12.03
C PRO A 549 18.95 -11.39 -11.35
N GLN A 550 18.03 -10.47 -11.65
CA GLN A 550 17.93 -9.19 -10.94
C GLN A 550 17.03 -9.26 -9.69
N GLY A 551 16.45 -10.43 -9.41
CA GLY A 551 15.71 -10.70 -8.18
C GLY A 551 14.45 -9.86 -8.01
N THR A 552 14.14 -9.62 -6.73
CA THR A 552 13.00 -8.85 -6.23
C THR A 552 13.46 -7.99 -5.05
N ALA A 553 12.53 -7.24 -4.46
CA ALA A 553 12.77 -6.48 -3.23
C ALA A 553 13.13 -7.35 -2.00
N TYR A 554 12.93 -8.67 -2.08
CA TYR A 554 13.15 -9.63 -1.00
C TYR A 554 14.43 -10.44 -1.18
N GLU A 555 14.80 -10.73 -2.43
CA GLU A 555 15.86 -11.68 -2.77
C GLU A 555 16.66 -11.17 -3.97
N ALA A 556 17.99 -11.26 -3.92
CA ALA A 556 18.87 -10.70 -4.94
C ALA A 556 18.76 -11.39 -6.33
N TRP A 557 18.29 -12.63 -6.35
CA TRP A 557 17.93 -13.39 -7.54
C TRP A 557 16.85 -14.40 -7.16
N VAL A 558 16.03 -14.80 -8.11
CA VAL A 558 14.93 -15.75 -7.88
C VAL A 558 14.75 -16.70 -9.07
N ARG A 559 14.08 -17.83 -8.86
CA ARG A 559 13.42 -18.59 -9.93
C ARG A 559 11.93 -18.36 -9.92
N VAL A 560 11.33 -18.54 -11.08
CA VAL A 560 9.89 -18.41 -11.30
C VAL A 560 9.42 -19.69 -12.01
N PRO A 561 8.57 -20.53 -11.38
CA PRO A 561 8.01 -21.68 -12.06
C PRO A 561 7.02 -21.20 -13.13
N ARG A 562 7.03 -21.87 -14.28
CA ARG A 562 6.25 -21.46 -15.45
C ARG A 562 5.60 -22.67 -16.11
N LEU A 563 4.36 -22.47 -16.53
CA LEU A 563 3.63 -23.38 -17.43
C LEU A 563 3.48 -22.70 -18.78
N SER A 564 3.56 -23.49 -19.86
CA SER A 564 3.36 -23.01 -21.23
C SER A 564 2.56 -24.00 -22.06
N ALA A 565 1.81 -23.48 -23.05
CA ALA A 565 1.09 -24.27 -24.04
C ALA A 565 0.84 -23.46 -25.30
N ASP A 566 0.56 -24.16 -26.41
CA ASP A 566 -0.02 -23.54 -27.60
C ASP A 566 -1.52 -23.29 -27.38
N VAL A 567 -2.06 -22.24 -27.98
CA VAL A 567 -3.48 -21.88 -27.87
C VAL A 567 -4.03 -21.32 -29.18
N GLU A 568 -5.19 -21.81 -29.60
CA GLU A 568 -5.94 -21.31 -30.75
C GLU A 568 -7.44 -21.34 -30.42
N GLY A 569 -8.18 -20.30 -30.84
CA GLY A 569 -9.60 -20.20 -30.56
C GLY A 569 -9.90 -19.99 -29.08
N THR A 570 -10.75 -20.84 -28.50
CA THR A 570 -11.12 -20.79 -27.08
C THR A 570 -10.56 -22.00 -26.35
N ALA A 571 -9.86 -21.78 -25.25
CA ALA A 571 -9.31 -22.86 -24.43
C ALA A 571 -9.34 -22.50 -22.94
N VAL A 572 -9.48 -23.52 -22.10
CA VAL A 572 -9.40 -23.41 -20.64
C VAL A 572 -8.09 -24.02 -20.17
N PHE A 573 -7.41 -23.30 -19.28
CA PHE A 573 -6.16 -23.70 -18.66
C PHE A 573 -6.35 -23.72 -17.15
N VAL A 574 -5.94 -24.81 -16.52
CA VAL A 574 -6.14 -25.04 -15.08
C VAL A 574 -4.82 -25.40 -14.45
N ALA A 575 -4.42 -24.69 -13.40
CA ALA A 575 -3.22 -24.95 -12.63
C ALA A 575 -3.51 -24.92 -11.13
N LEU A 576 -2.70 -25.65 -10.37
CA LEU A 576 -2.55 -25.45 -8.94
C LEU A 576 -1.26 -24.69 -8.67
N ALA A 577 -1.33 -23.69 -7.81
CA ALA A 577 -0.18 -23.01 -7.25
C ALA A 577 -0.18 -23.12 -5.73
N SER A 578 1.01 -23.04 -5.16
CA SER A 578 1.19 -22.76 -3.74
C SER A 578 2.45 -21.91 -3.52
N LEU A 579 2.42 -21.15 -2.44
CA LEU A 579 3.57 -20.55 -1.81
C LEU A 579 3.58 -21.06 -0.38
N GLY A 580 4.72 -21.32 0.25
CA GLY A 580 4.78 -21.72 1.64
C GLY A 580 6.19 -21.70 2.20
N ALA A 581 6.32 -21.64 3.54
CA ALA A 581 7.65 -21.71 4.19
C ALA A 581 8.35 -23.06 3.97
N THR A 582 7.59 -24.12 3.73
CA THR A 582 8.09 -25.48 3.44
C THR A 582 7.27 -26.09 2.30
N GLU A 583 7.78 -27.17 1.73
CA GLU A 583 7.02 -27.97 0.77
C GLU A 583 5.71 -28.46 1.39
N PRO A 584 4.61 -28.53 0.60
CA PRO A 584 3.34 -29.02 1.11
C PRO A 584 3.47 -30.50 1.51
N GLU A 585 2.83 -30.89 2.62
CA GLU A 585 2.85 -32.28 3.11
C GLU A 585 2.29 -33.27 2.06
N VAL A 586 1.35 -32.80 1.24
CA VAL A 586 0.78 -33.54 0.11
C VAL A 586 1.18 -32.80 -1.17
N PRO A 587 1.87 -33.46 -2.12
CA PRO A 587 2.21 -32.87 -3.41
C PRO A 587 0.97 -32.25 -4.06
N LEU A 588 1.10 -31.07 -4.68
CA LEU A 588 -0.05 -30.39 -5.28
C LEU A 588 -0.79 -31.24 -6.31
N VAL A 589 -0.07 -32.07 -7.07
CA VAL A 589 -0.67 -32.97 -8.06
C VAL A 589 -1.64 -33.98 -7.43
N ASP A 590 -1.40 -34.38 -6.18
CA ASP A 590 -2.22 -35.34 -5.45
C ASP A 590 -3.38 -34.67 -4.71
N ALA A 591 -3.45 -33.33 -4.70
CA ALA A 591 -4.52 -32.58 -4.05
C ALA A 591 -5.85 -32.61 -4.83
N VAL A 592 -5.80 -32.97 -6.13
CA VAL A 592 -6.94 -33.03 -7.04
C VAL A 592 -7.02 -34.41 -7.66
N THR A 593 -8.18 -35.05 -7.58
CA THR A 593 -8.41 -36.40 -8.12
C THR A 593 -9.00 -36.37 -9.52
N GLU A 594 -9.74 -35.33 -9.88
CA GLU A 594 -10.39 -35.23 -11.19
C GLU A 594 -10.51 -33.77 -11.64
N VAL A 595 -10.29 -33.54 -12.94
CA VAL A 595 -10.57 -32.28 -13.63
C VAL A 595 -11.36 -32.56 -14.89
N VAL A 596 -12.59 -32.05 -14.95
CA VAL A 596 -13.45 -32.09 -16.13
C VAL A 596 -13.63 -30.67 -16.64
N ALA A 597 -13.08 -30.38 -17.82
CA ALA A 597 -13.10 -29.04 -18.39
C ALA A 597 -13.67 -29.07 -19.82
N THR A 598 -14.52 -28.09 -20.09
CA THR A 598 -15.04 -27.72 -21.41
C THR A 598 -14.81 -26.23 -21.64
N GLU A 599 -15.12 -25.70 -22.82
CA GLU A 599 -15.05 -24.26 -23.05
C GLU A 599 -16.02 -23.43 -22.18
N GLY A 600 -17.10 -24.03 -21.67
CA GLY A 600 -18.14 -23.31 -20.91
C GLY A 600 -18.18 -23.62 -19.42
N GLU A 601 -17.52 -24.71 -18.99
CA GLU A 601 -17.62 -25.21 -17.62
C GLU A 601 -16.36 -25.96 -17.23
N LEU A 602 -15.93 -25.75 -15.98
CA LEU A 602 -14.89 -26.50 -15.31
C LEU A 602 -15.44 -27.09 -14.01
N LYS A 603 -15.16 -28.36 -13.78
CA LYS A 603 -15.35 -29.04 -12.50
C LYS A 603 -14.02 -29.63 -12.04
N VAL A 604 -13.64 -29.33 -10.80
CA VAL A 604 -12.46 -29.87 -10.12
C VAL A 604 -12.91 -30.59 -8.86
N THR A 605 -12.55 -31.87 -8.73
CA THR A 605 -12.79 -32.67 -7.52
C THR A 605 -11.48 -32.83 -6.76
N TRP A 606 -11.46 -32.37 -5.52
CA TRP A 606 -10.32 -32.41 -4.63
C TRP A 606 -10.22 -33.78 -3.93
N ALA A 607 -9.03 -34.14 -3.46
CA ALA A 607 -8.79 -35.46 -2.86
C ALA A 607 -9.62 -35.78 -1.61
N ASP A 608 -10.16 -34.75 -0.95
CA ASP A 608 -11.07 -34.89 0.19
C ASP A 608 -12.55 -34.81 -0.17
N GLY A 609 -12.87 -34.83 -1.48
CA GLY A 609 -14.24 -34.83 -1.99
C GLY A 609 -14.86 -33.44 -2.15
N PHE A 610 -14.16 -32.36 -1.75
CA PHE A 610 -14.61 -31.00 -2.06
C PHE A 610 -14.68 -30.80 -3.58
N GLU A 611 -15.66 -30.05 -4.06
CA GLU A 611 -15.82 -29.73 -5.47
C GLU A 611 -15.68 -28.23 -5.71
N SER A 612 -15.05 -27.86 -6.83
CA SER A 612 -15.00 -26.49 -7.33
C SER A 612 -15.52 -26.47 -8.77
N VAL A 613 -16.64 -25.79 -8.98
CA VAL A 613 -17.31 -25.67 -10.27
C VAL A 613 -17.27 -24.22 -10.72
N VAL A 614 -16.76 -23.98 -11.92
CA VAL A 614 -16.74 -22.67 -12.59
C VAL A 614 -17.54 -22.79 -13.88
N VAL A 615 -18.64 -22.04 -13.96
CA VAL A 615 -19.43 -21.90 -15.19
C VAL A 615 -19.11 -20.55 -15.81
N PHE A 616 -18.48 -20.57 -16.97
CA PHE A 616 -18.16 -19.37 -17.74
C PHE A 616 -19.43 -18.84 -18.42
N GLY A 617 -19.60 -17.52 -18.41
CA GLY A 617 -20.76 -16.85 -18.98
C GLY A 617 -20.99 -15.47 -18.38
N GLU A 618 -22.12 -14.85 -18.74
CA GLU A 618 -22.56 -13.58 -18.18
C GLU A 618 -23.94 -13.81 -17.51
N PRO A 619 -24.01 -13.97 -16.17
CA PRO A 619 -22.92 -13.86 -15.20
C PRO A 619 -22.07 -15.15 -15.08
N LEU A 620 -20.80 -14.96 -14.73
CA LEU A 620 -19.90 -16.04 -14.29
C LEU A 620 -20.41 -16.60 -12.96
N ARG A 621 -20.36 -17.92 -12.78
CA ARG A 621 -20.78 -18.58 -11.54
C ARG A 621 -19.68 -19.48 -11.02
N VAL A 622 -19.38 -19.34 -9.74
CA VAL A 622 -18.48 -20.24 -9.01
C VAL A 622 -19.26 -20.88 -7.88
N GLN A 623 -19.22 -22.21 -7.82
CA GLN A 623 -19.81 -23.00 -6.74
C GLN A 623 -18.71 -23.86 -6.13
N CYS A 624 -18.61 -23.85 -4.82
CA CYS A 624 -17.65 -24.67 -4.09
C CYS A 624 -18.36 -25.30 -2.90
N GLY A 625 -18.12 -26.58 -2.63
CA GLY A 625 -18.84 -27.33 -1.60
C GLY A 625 -18.40 -28.77 -1.47
#